data_AF-A0A117SCT3-F1
#
_entry.id   AF-A0A117SCT3-F1
#
_cell.length_a   1.000
_cell.length_b   1.000
_cell.length_c   1.000
_cell.angle_alpha   90.00
_cell.angle_beta   90.00
_cell.angle_gamma   90.00
#
_symmetry.space_group_name_H-M   'P 1'
#
loop_
_entity.id
_entity.type
_entity.pdbx_description
1 polymer ?
#
loop_
_entity_poly.entity_id
_entity_poly.type
_entity_poly.pdbx_seq_one_letter_code
_entity_poly.pdbx_strand_id
1 'polypeptide(L)'
;MKFNRKLPKCFFIIRVVFVTIWLQYLLAFKKILQLLAYIESKQKNIFVEQEEIEQMVTILYRIARWKFFLIRNNCLKKNLLLYYFLVQYGVKNIKINIGISKENMKLAGHCWLTIQECVYLEPEESVSKYIVIYSSGV
;
A
#
# COMPACT_ATOMS: atom_id res chain seq x y z
N MET A 1 -11.99 24.55 14.38
CA MET A 1 -11.81 23.57 15.46
C MET A 1 -10.72 22.58 15.01
N LYS A 2 -9.44 22.85 15.32
CA LYS A 2 -8.31 21.99 14.91
C LYS A 2 -8.29 20.74 15.79
N PHE A 3 -8.66 19.59 15.23
CA PHE A 3 -8.61 18.31 15.90
C PHE A 3 -7.15 17.84 15.98
N ASN A 4 -6.39 18.43 16.91
CA ASN A 4 -5.00 18.06 17.17
C ASN A 4 -4.96 16.76 17.99
N ARG A 5 -5.30 15.63 17.37
CA ARG A 5 -5.08 14.31 17.94
C ARG A 5 -3.71 13.82 17.48
N LYS A 6 -2.65 14.22 18.19
CA LYS A 6 -1.41 13.44 18.20
C LYS A 6 -1.75 12.05 18.75
N LEU A 7 -2.14 11.13 17.86
CA LEU A 7 -2.30 9.74 18.23
C LEU A 7 -0.95 9.28 18.77
N PRO A 8 -0.88 8.69 19.98
CA PRO A 8 0.39 8.23 20.51
C PRO A 8 1.00 7.25 19.52
N LYS A 9 2.29 7.43 19.18
CA LYS A 9 2.99 6.64 18.14
C LYS A 9 2.76 5.13 18.29
N CYS A 10 2.63 4.64 19.52
CA CYS A 10 2.30 3.26 19.85
C CYS A 10 0.96 2.80 19.26
N PHE A 11 -0.08 3.63 19.32
CA PHE A 11 -1.40 3.29 18.76
C PHE A 11 -1.35 3.15 17.24
N PHE A 12 -0.57 4.01 16.57
CA PHE A 12 -0.37 3.90 15.13
C PHE A 12 0.35 2.60 14.75
N ILE A 13 1.40 2.23 15.48
CA ILE A 13 2.12 0.96 15.27
C ILE A 13 1.18 -0.24 15.46
N ILE A 14 0.39 -0.25 16.55
CA ILE A 14 -0.61 -1.31 16.80
C ILE A 14 -1.61 -1.39 15.64
N ARG A 15 -2.11 -0.24 15.17
CA ARG A 15 -3.01 -0.17 14.01
C ARG A 15 -2.37 -0.74 12.76
N VAL A 16 -1.11 -0.42 12.47
CA VAL A 16 -0.37 -0.97 11.33
C VAL A 16 -0.25 -2.49 11.44
N VAL A 17 0.15 -3.01 12.61
CA VAL A 17 0.29 -4.45 12.82
C VAL A 17 -1.05 -5.15 12.65
N PHE A 18 -2.12 -4.62 13.25
CA PHE A 18 -3.47 -5.16 13.13
C PHE A 18 -3.96 -5.19 11.67
N VAL A 19 -3.84 -4.06 10.95
CA VAL A 19 -4.22 -3.98 9.53
C VAL A 19 -3.38 -4.93 8.69
N THR A 20 -2.09 -5.07 8.99
CA THR A 20 -1.22 -6.01 8.28
C THR A 20 -1.70 -7.45 8.44
N ILE A 21 -2.01 -7.88 9.67
CA ILE A 21 -2.53 -9.24 9.93
C ILE A 21 -3.88 -9.42 9.23
N TRP A 22 -4.76 -8.43 9.34
CA TRP A 22 -6.08 -8.46 8.72
C TRP A 22 -6.03 -8.52 7.19
N LEU A 23 -5.17 -7.72 6.54
CA LEU A 23 -4.98 -7.79 5.09
C LEU A 23 -4.39 -9.12 4.65
N GLN A 24 -3.47 -9.70 5.43
CA GLN A 24 -2.92 -11.02 5.12
C GLN A 24 -3.97 -12.12 5.21
N TYR A 25 -4.82 -12.06 6.23
CA TYR A 25 -5.97 -12.95 6.34
C TYR A 25 -6.90 -12.76 5.12
N LEU A 26 -7.28 -11.53 4.79
CA LEU A 26 -8.14 -11.27 3.64
C LEU A 26 -7.52 -11.71 2.31
N LEU A 27 -6.22 -11.54 2.11
CA LEU A 27 -5.52 -12.03 0.92
C LEU A 27 -5.52 -13.56 0.81
N ALA A 28 -5.57 -14.28 1.94
CA ALA A 28 -5.64 -15.74 1.95
C ALA A 28 -7.05 -16.26 1.62
N PHE A 29 -8.10 -15.51 1.99
CA PHE A 29 -9.49 -15.97 1.87
C PHE A 29 -10.30 -15.29 0.75
N LYS A 30 -9.89 -14.12 0.27
CA LYS A 30 -10.61 -13.33 -0.75
C LYS A 30 -9.78 -13.10 -2.01
N LYS A 31 -10.47 -12.92 -3.13
CA LYS A 31 -9.84 -12.45 -4.38
C LYS A 31 -9.33 -11.02 -4.18
N ILE A 32 -8.11 -10.76 -4.64
CA ILE A 32 -7.46 -9.44 -4.53
C ILE A 32 -8.34 -8.30 -5.06
N LEU A 33 -9.08 -8.54 -6.14
CA LEU A 33 -9.97 -7.56 -6.76
C LEU A 33 -11.10 -7.11 -5.82
N GLN A 34 -11.68 -8.05 -5.07
CA GLN A 34 -12.73 -7.74 -4.09
C GLN A 34 -12.17 -6.96 -2.90
N LEU A 35 -10.92 -7.25 -2.53
CA LEU A 35 -10.24 -6.54 -1.46
C LEU A 35 -9.98 -5.08 -1.87
N LEU A 36 -9.50 -4.85 -3.10
CA LEU A 36 -9.27 -3.51 -3.61
C LEU A 36 -10.56 -2.70 -3.70
N ALA A 37 -11.61 -3.25 -4.30
CA ALA A 37 -12.93 -2.61 -4.35
C ALA A 37 -13.46 -2.26 -2.93
N TYR A 38 -13.24 -3.14 -1.94
CA TYR A 38 -13.59 -2.84 -0.56
C TYR A 38 -12.77 -1.67 0.02
N ILE A 39 -11.46 -1.65 -0.21
CA ILE A 39 -10.58 -0.58 0.28
C ILE A 39 -11.00 0.77 -0.32
N GLU A 40 -11.22 0.80 -1.63
CA GLU A 40 -11.63 1.97 -2.40
C GLU A 40 -12.99 2.50 -1.92
N SER A 41 -13.96 1.60 -1.69
CA SER A 41 -15.29 1.97 -1.14
C SER A 41 -15.23 2.62 0.25
N LYS A 42 -14.12 2.43 0.98
CA LYS A 42 -13.91 2.95 2.34
C LYS A 42 -13.01 4.18 2.34
N GLN A 43 -12.71 4.78 1.19
CA GLN A 43 -11.97 6.04 1.11
C GLN A 43 -12.62 7.08 2.00
N LYS A 44 -11.80 7.74 2.83
CA LYS A 44 -12.27 8.81 3.71
C LYS A 44 -11.84 10.14 3.11
N ASN A 45 -12.76 11.12 3.09
CA ASN A 45 -12.42 12.51 2.80
C ASN A 45 -11.86 13.18 4.06
N ILE A 46 -10.72 12.70 4.55
CA ILE A 46 -9.98 13.35 5.64
C ILE A 46 -8.87 14.16 4.98
N PHE A 47 -8.79 15.45 5.33
CA PHE A 47 -7.63 16.25 4.99
C PHE A 47 -6.53 15.93 6.01
N VAL A 48 -5.51 15.20 5.57
CA VAL A 48 -4.33 14.89 6.38
C VAL A 48 -3.14 15.70 5.85
N GLU A 49 -2.37 16.28 6.76
CA GLU A 49 -1.17 17.03 6.41
C GLU A 49 -0.11 16.10 5.80
N GLN A 50 0.65 16.60 4.83
CA GLN A 50 1.68 15.84 4.12
C GLN A 50 2.72 15.24 5.07
N GLU A 51 3.07 15.97 6.14
CA GLU A 51 4.03 15.49 7.15
C GLU A 51 3.53 14.20 7.84
N GLU A 52 2.23 14.09 8.13
CA GLU A 52 1.67 12.89 8.74
C GLU A 52 1.72 11.69 7.77
N ILE A 53 1.52 11.93 6.47
CA ILE A 53 1.64 10.91 5.43
C ILE A 53 3.09 10.39 5.36
N GLU A 54 4.07 11.29 5.37
CA GLU A 54 5.50 10.93 5.34
C GLU A 54 5.94 10.16 6.59
N GLN A 55 5.46 10.56 7.77
CA GLN A 55 5.68 9.83 9.01
C GLN A 55 5.06 8.42 8.94
N MET A 56 3.84 8.30 8.43
CA MET A 56 3.16 7.03 8.22
C MET A 56 3.95 6.11 7.28
N VAL A 57 4.37 6.62 6.13
CA VAL A 57 5.20 5.89 5.15
C VAL A 57 6.49 5.41 5.81
N THR A 58 7.17 6.28 6.54
CA THR A 58 8.42 5.95 7.23
C THR A 58 8.22 4.80 8.22
N ILE A 59 7.15 4.82 9.00
CA ILE A 59 6.82 3.76 9.96
C ILE A 59 6.48 2.45 9.23
N LEU A 60 5.68 2.50 8.16
CA LEU A 60 5.37 1.33 7.34
C LEU A 60 6.61 0.67 6.77
N TYR A 61 7.54 1.45 6.19
CA TYR A 61 8.80 0.95 5.66
C TYR A 61 9.72 0.38 6.74
N ARG A 62 9.69 0.94 7.96
CA ARG A 62 10.46 0.41 9.09
C ARG A 62 9.88 -0.93 9.57
N ILE A 63 8.56 -1.04 9.68
CA ILE A 63 7.87 -2.28 10.08
C ILE A 63 8.03 -3.35 9.00
N ALA A 64 7.91 -3.00 7.71
CA ALA A 64 8.13 -3.94 6.61
C ALA A 64 9.57 -4.47 6.53
N ARG A 65 10.56 -3.70 7.00
CA ARG A 65 11.96 -4.16 7.11
C ARG A 65 12.19 -5.11 8.27
N TRP A 66 11.38 -5.04 9.33
CA TRP A 66 11.42 -6.04 10.38
C TRP A 66 10.86 -7.33 9.82
N LYS A 67 11.77 -8.29 9.55
CA LYS A 67 11.51 -9.65 9.05
C LYS A 67 10.69 -10.52 10.03
N PHE A 68 9.76 -9.92 10.79
CA PHE A 68 8.80 -10.67 11.57
C PHE A 68 7.97 -11.51 10.60
N PHE A 69 7.92 -12.81 10.90
CA PHE A 69 7.52 -13.99 10.13
C PHE A 69 6.31 -13.87 9.16
N LEU A 70 5.51 -12.81 9.28
CA LEU A 70 4.28 -12.58 8.51
C LEU A 70 4.51 -11.75 7.22
N ILE A 71 5.56 -10.92 7.16
CA ILE A 71 5.88 -10.09 5.99
C ILE A 71 7.11 -10.68 5.26
N ARG A 72 6.98 -11.88 4.70
CA ARG A 72 7.91 -12.33 3.67
C ARG A 72 7.88 -11.26 2.55
N ASN A 73 9.05 -10.85 2.09
CA ASN A 73 9.34 -9.70 1.22
C ASN A 73 8.56 -9.75 -0.12
N ASN A 74 7.25 -9.52 -0.05
CA ASN A 74 6.32 -9.59 -1.16
C ASN A 74 5.82 -8.18 -1.45
N CYS A 75 6.25 -7.62 -2.57
CA CYS A 75 5.88 -6.29 -3.05
C CYS A 75 4.37 -6.08 -3.01
N LEU A 76 3.58 -7.12 -3.27
CA LEU A 76 2.12 -7.05 -3.21
C LEU A 76 1.61 -6.69 -1.81
N LYS A 77 2.05 -7.42 -0.77
CA LYS A 77 1.56 -7.17 0.60
C LYS A 77 1.96 -5.77 1.08
N LYS A 78 3.19 -5.36 0.78
CA LYS A 78 3.74 -4.05 1.14
C LYS A 78 2.96 -2.92 0.46
N ASN A 79 2.82 -2.98 -0.87
CA ASN A 79 2.15 -1.93 -1.62
C ASN A 79 0.64 -1.92 -1.36
N LEU A 80 0.02 -3.07 -1.07
CA LEU A 80 -1.38 -3.10 -0.63
C LEU A 80 -1.61 -2.46 0.75
N LEU A 81 -0.72 -2.72 1.71
CA LEU A 81 -0.79 -2.09 3.02
C LEU A 81 -0.64 -0.57 2.91
N LEU A 82 0.36 -0.13 2.13
CA LEU A 82 0.59 1.28 1.86
C LEU A 82 -0.62 1.93 1.15
N TYR A 83 -1.15 1.27 0.11
CA TYR A 83 -2.35 1.70 -0.60
C TYR A 83 -3.54 1.85 0.34
N TYR A 84 -3.80 0.87 1.20
CA TYR A 84 -4.86 0.95 2.21
C TYR A 84 -4.73 2.22 3.07
N PHE A 85 -3.54 2.49 3.60
CA PHE A 85 -3.36 3.67 4.43
C PHE A 85 -3.52 4.97 3.64
N LEU A 86 -2.95 5.08 2.45
CA LEU A 86 -3.09 6.27 1.61
C LEU A 86 -4.56 6.54 1.25
N VAL A 87 -5.33 5.51 0.88
CA VAL A 87 -6.78 5.62 0.62
C VAL A 87 -7.55 6.02 1.89
N GLN A 88 -7.23 5.43 3.04
CA GLN A 88 -7.86 5.78 4.32
C GLN A 88 -7.51 7.19 4.81
N TYR A 89 -6.39 7.74 4.35
CA TYR A 89 -5.93 9.10 4.63
C TYR A 89 -6.43 10.12 3.60
N GLY A 90 -7.25 9.69 2.64
CA GLY A 90 -7.87 10.58 1.66
C GLY A 90 -6.92 11.07 0.56
N VAL A 91 -5.79 10.38 0.35
CA VAL A 91 -4.92 10.65 -0.81
C VAL A 91 -5.70 10.35 -2.08
N LYS A 92 -5.72 11.30 -3.01
CA LYS A 92 -6.44 11.23 -4.28
C LYS A 92 -5.50 10.90 -5.43
N ASN A 93 -6.08 10.39 -6.53
CA ASN A 93 -5.35 10.00 -7.74
C ASN A 93 -4.28 8.95 -7.45
N ILE A 94 -4.56 8.06 -6.50
CA ILE A 94 -3.65 6.97 -6.15
C ILE A 94 -4.14 5.69 -6.79
N LYS A 95 -3.26 5.02 -7.52
CA LYS A 95 -3.50 3.71 -8.11
C LYS A 95 -2.54 2.67 -7.55
N ILE A 96 -3.05 1.46 -7.41
CA ILE A 96 -2.24 0.26 -7.25
C ILE A 96 -2.16 -0.46 -8.59
N ASN A 97 -0.94 -0.79 -8.99
CA ASN A 97 -0.63 -1.42 -10.27
C ASN A 97 -0.01 -2.79 -9.99
N ILE A 98 -0.48 -3.80 -10.72
CA ILE A 98 0.08 -5.14 -10.70
C ILE A 98 0.55 -5.43 -12.12
N GLY A 99 1.82 -5.76 -12.25
CA GLY A 99 2.44 -6.08 -13.52
C GLY A 99 3.18 -7.40 -13.49
N ILE A 100 3.40 -7.96 -14.67
CA ILE A 100 4.19 -9.17 -14.88
C ILE A 100 5.30 -8.88 -15.89
N SER A 101 6.46 -9.48 -15.67
CA SER A 101 7.54 -9.52 -16.64
C SER A 101 7.93 -10.96 -16.89
N LYS A 102 8.43 -11.23 -18.09
CA LYS A 102 9.00 -12.52 -18.45
C LYS A 102 10.46 -12.30 -18.78
N GLU A 103 11.34 -12.69 -17.86
CA GLU A 103 12.79 -12.63 -18.03
C GLU A 103 13.34 -14.07 -17.92
N ASN A 104 14.17 -14.50 -18.87
CA ASN A 104 14.84 -15.82 -18.83
C ASN A 104 13.91 -17.01 -18.57
N MET A 105 12.76 -17.06 -19.27
CA MET A 105 11.72 -18.10 -19.11
C MET A 105 11.07 -18.14 -17.71
N LYS A 106 11.35 -17.18 -16.85
CA LYS A 106 10.71 -17.03 -15.53
C LYS A 106 9.69 -15.90 -15.58
N LEU A 107 8.51 -16.18 -15.03
CA LEU A 107 7.49 -15.16 -14.80
C LEU A 107 7.80 -14.47 -13.46
N ALA A 108 7.97 -13.16 -13.50
CA ALA A 108 8.09 -12.33 -12.31
C ALA A 108 6.87 -11.42 -12.19
N GLY A 109 6.29 -11.34 -11.00
CA GLY A 109 5.21 -10.41 -10.69
C GLY A 109 5.74 -9.25 -9.85
N HIS A 110 5.22 -8.05 -10.10
CA HIS A 110 5.49 -6.87 -9.31
C HIS A 110 4.23 -6.08 -9.04
N CYS A 111 4.22 -5.38 -7.91
CA CYS A 111 3.13 -4.51 -7.51
C CYS A 111 3.74 -3.20 -7.05
N TRP A 112 3.23 -2.07 -7.54
CA TRP A 112 3.70 -0.73 -7.22
C TRP A 112 2.54 0.27 -7.17
N LEU A 113 2.80 1.46 -6.67
CA LEU A 113 1.80 2.53 -6.59
C LEU A 113 2.13 3.66 -7.56
N THR A 114 1.09 4.32 -8.06
CA THR A 114 1.23 5.60 -8.76
C THR A 114 0.36 6.66 -8.09
N ILE A 115 0.86 7.89 -8.03
CA ILE A 115 0.11 9.07 -7.58
C ILE A 115 0.18 10.09 -8.70
N GLN A 116 -0.97 10.57 -9.19
CA GLN A 116 -1.03 11.48 -10.36
C GLN A 116 -0.26 10.91 -11.58
N GLU A 117 -0.39 9.61 -11.83
CA GLU A 117 0.33 8.83 -12.85
C GLU A 117 1.85 8.71 -12.66
N CYS A 118 2.45 9.35 -11.66
CA CYS A 118 3.88 9.19 -11.34
C CYS A 118 4.12 8.00 -10.41
N VAL A 119 5.20 7.25 -10.63
CA VAL A 119 5.56 6.11 -9.77
C VAL A 119 5.88 6.60 -8.36
N TYR A 120 5.29 5.96 -7.35
CA TYR A 120 5.41 6.37 -5.97
C TYR A 120 6.33 5.45 -5.16
N LEU A 121 7.37 6.04 -4.56
CA LEU A 121 8.37 5.39 -3.67
C LEU A 121 9.17 4.24 -4.30
N GLU A 122 9.18 4.14 -5.63
CA GLU A 122 9.98 3.20 -6.41
C GLU A 122 10.56 3.92 -7.65
N PRO A 123 11.75 3.53 -8.15
CA PRO A 123 12.29 4.08 -9.39
C PRO A 123 11.44 3.67 -10.60
N GLU A 124 11.21 4.59 -11.55
CA GLU A 124 10.46 4.29 -12.78
C GLU A 124 11.09 3.15 -13.59
N GLU A 125 12.42 3.13 -13.67
CA GLU A 125 13.19 2.08 -14.33
C GLU A 125 12.87 0.68 -13.76
N SER A 126 12.63 0.59 -12.45
CA SER A 126 12.31 -0.67 -11.76
C SER A 126 10.95 -1.22 -12.20
N VAL A 127 9.98 -0.35 -12.52
CA VAL A 127 8.62 -0.78 -12.88
C VAL A 127 8.42 -0.87 -14.40
N SER A 128 9.20 -0.12 -15.19
CA SER A 128 9.09 -0.04 -16.65
C SER A 128 9.18 -1.38 -17.39
N LYS A 129 9.87 -2.37 -16.79
CA LYS A 129 10.04 -3.72 -17.33
C LYS A 129 8.82 -4.63 -17.15
N TYR A 130 7.81 -4.20 -16.41
CA TYR A 130 6.60 -4.98 -16.14
C TYR A 130 5.44 -4.50 -17.01
N ILE A 131 4.75 -5.44 -17.63
CA ILE A 131 3.49 -5.19 -18.33
C ILE A 131 2.38 -5.16 -17.28
N VAL A 132 1.67 -4.03 -17.19
CA VAL A 132 0.53 -3.88 -16.27
C VAL A 132 -0.60 -4.80 -16.72
N ILE A 133 -1.00 -5.72 -15.84
CA ILE A 133 -2.15 -6.62 -16.05
C ILE A 133 -3.38 -6.17 -15.27
N TYR A 134 -3.18 -5.32 -14.26
CA TYR A 134 -4.25 -4.76 -13.46
C TYR A 134 -3.83 -3.42 -12.86
N SER A 135 -4.74 -2.45 -12.94
CA SER A 135 -4.60 -1.13 -12.31
C SER A 135 -5.95 -0.70 -11.76
N SER A 136 -5.96 -0.19 -10.52
CA SER A 136 -7.17 0.32 -9.88
C SER A 136 -6.80 1.44 -8.91
N GLY A 137 -7.70 2.40 -8.72
CA GLY A 137 -7.40 3.58 -7.91
C GLY A 137 -8.61 4.45 -7.60
N VAL A 138 -8.37 5.44 -6.75
CA VAL A 138 -9.31 6.47 -6.28
C VAL A 138 -8.74 7.86 -6.41
#